data_AF-A0A932FWX8-F1
#
_entry.id   AF-A0A932FWX8-F1
#
_cell.length_a   1.000
_cell.length_b   1.000
_cell.length_c   1.000
_cell.angle_alpha   90.00
_cell.angle_beta   90.00
_cell.angle_gamma   90.00
#
_symmetry.space_group_name_H-M   'P 1'
#
loop_
_entity.id
_entity.type
_entity.pdbx_description
1 polymer ?
#
loop_
_entity_poly.entity_id
_entity_poly.type
_entity_poly.pdbx_seq_one_letter_code
_entity_poly.pdbx_strand_id
1 'polypeptide(L)'
;MKKIIRPFLVVFLALGLLIGVGIPAAAQECPPPPECPPPPECPPQEGLTPGFWKNHVEAWVGYSPNQTLESVFDVPDSLGLDNVSLLDALNFGGGPGVDGMAKILLRAAVAALLNAAHPDINYAITEPAVIGATNFVLATLDKDFMETLKDLFDALNNLGGSL
;
A
#
# COMPACT_ATOMS: atom_id res chain seq x y z
N MET A 1 28.75 22.48 0.60
CA MET A 1 27.82 22.39 -0.56
C MET A 1 26.39 22.55 -0.05
N LYS A 2 25.57 23.22 -0.83
CA LYS A 2 24.38 24.00 -0.44
C LYS A 2 23.24 23.13 0.12
N LYS A 3 22.73 23.48 1.31
CA LYS A 3 21.35 23.19 1.75
C LYS A 3 20.48 24.37 1.32
N ILE A 4 19.44 24.13 0.53
CA ILE A 4 18.41 25.12 0.19
C ILE A 4 17.12 24.70 0.89
N ILE A 5 16.74 25.52 1.87
CA ILE A 5 15.43 25.55 2.51
C ILE A 5 14.71 26.73 1.85
N ARG A 6 13.47 26.54 1.38
CA ARG A 6 12.63 27.65 0.87
C ARG A 6 11.47 27.90 1.84
N PRO A 7 11.31 29.15 2.30
CA PRO A 7 10.30 29.54 3.29
C PRO A 7 9.02 30.01 2.59
N PHE A 8 7.87 29.90 3.25
CA PHE A 8 6.73 30.78 2.97
C PHE A 8 6.11 31.24 4.30
N LEU A 9 6.41 32.49 4.62
CA LEU A 9 5.78 33.31 5.65
C LEU A 9 4.91 34.32 4.89
N VAL A 10 3.60 34.36 5.15
CA VAL A 10 2.76 35.50 4.78
C VAL A 10 1.96 35.91 6.03
N VAL A 11 2.18 37.16 6.41
CA VAL A 11 1.62 37.90 7.53
C VAL A 11 0.43 38.71 7.04
N PHE A 12 -0.68 38.80 7.78
CA PHE A 12 -1.50 40.02 7.85
C PHE A 12 -2.16 40.17 9.23
N LEU A 13 -2.14 41.40 9.72
CA LEU A 13 -2.50 41.85 11.07
C LEU A 13 -3.43 43.07 10.91
N ALA A 14 -4.58 43.10 11.58
CA ALA A 14 -5.32 44.34 11.82
C ALA A 14 -6.32 44.20 12.99
N LEU A 15 -6.29 45.18 13.88
CA LEU A 15 -7.07 45.35 15.12
C LEU A 15 -8.16 46.42 14.88
N GLY A 16 -9.37 46.27 15.45
CA GLY A 16 -10.36 47.36 15.49
C GLY A 16 -11.66 47.02 16.21
N LEU A 17 -11.92 47.71 17.33
CA LEU A 17 -13.16 47.71 18.13
C LEU A 17 -13.89 49.06 17.90
N LEU A 18 -15.22 49.07 17.71
CA LEU A 18 -16.22 50.01 18.28
C LEU A 18 -17.61 49.90 17.59
N ILE A 19 -18.60 49.44 18.39
CA ILE A 19 -20.04 49.81 18.53
C ILE A 19 -20.79 50.56 17.41
N GLY A 20 -22.02 50.10 17.09
CA GLY A 20 -23.03 50.92 16.40
C GLY A 20 -24.26 50.18 15.83
N VAL A 21 -25.21 49.86 16.71
CA VAL A 21 -26.68 49.71 16.55
C VAL A 21 -27.31 49.65 15.12
N GLY A 22 -27.93 48.50 14.82
CA GLY A 22 -29.31 48.38 14.32
C GLY A 22 -29.67 48.83 12.90
N ILE A 23 -29.60 47.88 11.95
CA ILE A 23 -30.51 47.85 10.78
C ILE A 23 -31.30 46.54 10.84
N PRO A 24 -32.64 46.56 11.02
CA PRO A 24 -33.46 45.42 10.71
C PRO A 24 -33.94 45.58 9.26
N ALA A 25 -33.30 44.87 8.35
CA ALA A 25 -33.86 44.59 7.05
C ALA A 25 -33.56 43.13 6.76
N ALA A 26 -34.59 42.31 6.99
CA ALA A 26 -34.66 40.95 6.48
C ALA A 26 -34.53 40.99 4.95
N ALA A 27 -33.30 40.97 4.47
CA ALA A 27 -32.96 40.35 3.21
C ALA A 27 -32.40 38.99 3.61
N GLN A 28 -33.29 38.03 3.78
CA GLN A 28 -32.90 36.63 3.80
C GLN A 28 -32.30 36.37 2.42
N GLU A 29 -30.97 36.32 2.36
CA GLU A 29 -30.23 35.88 1.19
C GLU A 29 -30.91 34.59 0.71
N CYS A 30 -31.21 34.52 -0.59
CA CYS A 30 -31.76 33.30 -1.18
C CYS A 30 -30.95 32.10 -0.67
N PRO A 31 -31.59 30.99 -0.27
CA PRO A 31 -30.85 29.82 0.16
C PRO A 31 -29.81 29.48 -0.91
N PRO A 32 -28.56 29.18 -0.54
CA PRO A 32 -27.56 28.77 -1.51
C PRO A 32 -28.15 27.64 -2.36
N PRO A 33 -27.89 27.63 -3.68
CA PRO A 33 -28.34 26.53 -4.53
C PRO A 33 -27.91 25.21 -3.90
N PRO A 34 -28.71 24.14 -3.99
CA PRO A 34 -28.33 22.86 -3.40
C PRO A 34 -26.95 22.49 -3.92
N GLU A 35 -25.97 22.44 -3.03
CA GLU A 35 -24.64 21.96 -3.35
C GLU A 35 -24.83 20.56 -3.95
N CYS A 36 -24.28 20.32 -5.14
CA CYS A 36 -24.28 18.98 -5.72
C CYS A 36 -23.71 18.02 -4.67
N PRO A 37 -24.33 16.85 -4.43
CA PRO A 37 -23.77 15.90 -3.48
C PRO A 37 -22.31 15.62 -3.86
N PRO A 38 -21.40 15.51 -2.87
CA PRO A 38 -20.01 15.17 -3.15
C PRO A 38 -19.97 13.88 -4.00
N PRO A 39 -19.08 13.79 -5.00
CA PRO A 39 -18.91 12.57 -5.77
C PRO A 39 -18.74 11.37 -4.83
N PRO A 40 -19.20 10.16 -5.21
CA PRO A 40 -18.92 8.97 -4.43
C PRO A 40 -17.42 8.88 -4.18
N GLU A 41 -17.02 8.96 -2.91
CA GLU A 41 -15.63 8.74 -2.53
C GLU A 41 -15.29 7.28 -2.88
N CYS A 42 -14.18 7.06 -3.58
CA CYS A 42 -13.69 5.70 -3.79
C CYS A 42 -13.46 5.06 -2.42
N PRO A 43 -13.82 3.77 -2.22
CA PRO A 43 -13.55 3.10 -0.95
C PRO A 43 -12.06 3.21 -0.61
N PRO A 44 -11.71 3.36 0.68
CA PRO A 44 -10.31 3.43 1.08
C PRO A 44 -9.58 2.17 0.63
N GLN A 45 -8.32 2.32 0.25
CA GLN A 45 -7.47 1.18 -0.06
C GLN A 45 -7.10 0.46 1.24
N GLU A 46 -7.02 -0.86 1.16
CA GLU A 46 -6.75 -1.73 2.29
C GLU A 46 -5.57 -2.64 1.99
N GLY A 47 -5.01 -3.24 3.04
CA GLY A 47 -3.96 -4.23 2.93
C GLY A 47 -3.53 -4.75 4.29
N LEU A 48 -3.34 -6.07 4.36
CA LEU A 48 -2.98 -6.80 5.56
C LEU A 48 -1.54 -7.29 5.48
N THR A 49 -0.88 -7.27 6.65
CA THR A 49 0.57 -7.51 6.74
C THR A 49 0.93 -8.98 6.48
N PRO A 50 2.20 -9.30 6.14
CA PRO A 50 2.66 -10.69 6.12
C PRO A 50 2.42 -11.43 7.44
N GLY A 51 2.46 -10.70 8.57
CA GLY A 51 2.18 -11.24 9.89
C GLY A 51 0.71 -11.62 10.11
N PHE A 52 -0.24 -10.92 9.48
CA PHE A 52 -1.64 -11.31 9.50
C PHE A 52 -1.81 -12.63 8.74
N TRP A 53 -1.38 -12.66 7.47
CA TRP A 53 -1.63 -13.79 6.57
C TRP A 53 -1.05 -15.11 7.06
N LYS A 54 0.13 -15.10 7.68
CA LYS A 54 0.75 -16.33 8.21
C LYS A 54 0.06 -16.88 9.46
N ASN A 55 -0.74 -16.07 10.14
CA ASN A 55 -1.48 -16.46 11.35
C ASN A 55 -2.97 -16.70 11.08
N HIS A 56 -3.45 -16.43 9.86
CA HIS A 56 -4.86 -16.56 9.45
C HIS A 56 -4.95 -17.30 8.11
N VAL A 57 -4.45 -18.53 8.07
CA VAL A 57 -4.41 -19.36 6.85
C VAL A 57 -5.81 -19.72 6.35
N GLU A 58 -6.80 -19.71 7.25
CA GLU A 58 -8.21 -19.91 6.95
C GLU A 58 -8.84 -18.75 6.15
N ALA A 59 -8.21 -17.57 6.16
CA ALA A 59 -8.66 -16.41 5.41
C ALA A 59 -8.12 -16.38 3.97
N TRP A 60 -7.29 -17.34 3.57
CA TRP A 60 -6.69 -17.35 2.24
C TRP A 60 -7.74 -17.74 1.19
N VAL A 61 -7.77 -16.97 0.09
CA VAL A 61 -8.65 -17.21 -1.05
C VAL A 61 -7.81 -17.40 -2.31
N GLY A 62 -8.13 -18.41 -3.12
CA GLY A 62 -7.45 -18.71 -4.38
C GLY A 62 -6.09 -19.41 -4.26
N TYR A 63 -5.44 -19.32 -3.10
CA TYR A 63 -4.10 -19.84 -2.85
C TYR A 63 -4.07 -20.81 -1.66
N SER A 64 -3.13 -21.75 -1.69
CA SER A 64 -2.91 -22.72 -0.61
C SER A 64 -1.61 -22.43 0.14
N PRO A 65 -1.57 -22.56 1.47
CA PRO A 65 -0.33 -22.44 2.25
C PRO A 65 0.83 -23.32 1.77
N ASN A 66 0.51 -24.48 1.18
CA ASN A 66 1.50 -25.47 0.71
C ASN A 66 1.88 -25.31 -0.77
N GLN A 67 1.27 -24.37 -1.51
CA GLN A 67 1.74 -24.06 -2.87
C GLN A 67 3.17 -23.55 -2.80
N THR A 68 4.00 -23.93 -3.76
CA THR A 68 5.38 -23.47 -3.82
C THR A 68 5.44 -22.08 -4.45
N LEU A 69 6.48 -21.32 -4.13
CA LEU A 69 6.75 -20.03 -4.77
C LEU A 69 6.82 -20.18 -6.30
N GLU A 70 7.49 -21.21 -6.80
CA GLU A 70 7.63 -21.47 -8.25
C GLU A 70 6.31 -21.79 -8.95
N SER A 71 5.27 -22.19 -8.20
CA SER A 71 3.95 -22.43 -8.80
C SER A 71 3.16 -21.15 -9.08
N VAL A 72 3.65 -20.00 -8.57
CA VAL A 72 2.97 -18.70 -8.64
C VAL A 72 3.86 -17.62 -9.25
N PHE A 73 5.13 -17.60 -8.87
CA PHE A 73 6.14 -16.65 -9.34
C PHE A 73 7.20 -17.39 -10.15
N ASP A 74 7.78 -16.71 -11.13
CA ASP A 74 8.94 -17.21 -11.87
C ASP A 74 10.20 -16.90 -11.04
N VAL A 75 10.57 -17.80 -10.10
CA VAL A 75 11.72 -17.59 -9.22
C VAL A 75 12.99 -18.07 -9.91
N PRO A 76 14.03 -17.24 -10.03
CA PRO A 76 15.30 -17.70 -10.60
C PRO A 76 15.94 -18.84 -9.78
N ASP A 77 16.22 -19.97 -10.42
CA ASP A 77 16.89 -21.15 -9.82
C ASP A 77 18.15 -20.79 -9.01
N SER A 78 18.88 -19.74 -9.42
CA SER A 78 20.08 -19.27 -8.74
C SER A 78 19.84 -18.81 -7.30
N LEU A 79 18.60 -18.44 -6.95
CA LEU A 79 18.22 -18.04 -5.60
C LEU A 79 17.89 -19.25 -4.70
N GLY A 80 17.55 -20.39 -5.30
CA GLY A 80 17.21 -21.63 -4.58
C GLY A 80 16.02 -21.49 -3.64
N LEU A 81 14.98 -20.74 -4.06
CA LEU A 81 13.77 -20.47 -3.26
C LEU A 81 12.52 -21.13 -3.84
N ASP A 82 12.66 -21.78 -4.98
CA ASP A 82 11.59 -22.27 -5.87
C ASP A 82 10.64 -23.23 -5.16
N ASN A 83 11.20 -24.17 -4.38
CA ASN A 83 10.45 -25.21 -3.66
C ASN A 83 9.93 -24.78 -2.28
N VAL A 84 10.09 -23.51 -1.90
CA VAL A 84 9.58 -23.01 -0.62
C VAL A 84 8.09 -22.76 -0.72
N SER A 85 7.33 -23.16 0.31
CA SER A 85 5.89 -22.91 0.34
C SER A 85 5.55 -21.42 0.51
N LEU A 86 4.37 -20.99 0.07
CA LEU A 86 3.89 -19.62 0.27
C LEU A 86 3.85 -19.25 1.77
N LEU A 87 3.45 -20.20 2.63
CA LEU A 87 3.41 -19.97 4.08
C LEU A 87 4.82 -19.84 4.68
N ASP A 88 5.77 -20.65 4.23
CA ASP A 88 7.17 -20.53 4.68
C ASP A 88 7.79 -19.23 4.18
N ALA A 89 7.45 -18.79 2.96
CA ALA A 89 7.89 -17.52 2.41
C ALA A 89 7.42 -16.31 3.24
N LEU A 90 6.20 -16.35 3.79
CA LEU A 90 5.73 -15.32 4.74
C LEU A 90 6.56 -15.27 6.03
N ASN A 91 7.26 -16.35 6.37
CA ASN A 91 8.17 -16.43 7.51
C ASN A 91 9.63 -16.14 7.16
N PHE A 92 9.93 -15.77 5.91
CA PHE A 92 11.29 -15.43 5.54
C PHE A 92 11.87 -14.31 6.42
N GLY A 93 13.13 -14.51 6.80
CA GLY A 93 13.96 -13.45 7.33
C GLY A 93 14.55 -12.59 6.20
N GLY A 94 15.51 -11.76 6.56
CA GLY A 94 16.42 -11.16 5.61
C GLY A 94 17.71 -11.94 5.48
N GLY A 95 18.70 -11.29 4.91
CA GLY A 95 20.06 -11.80 4.77
C GLY A 95 20.92 -10.78 4.03
N PRO A 96 22.21 -11.06 3.86
CA PRO A 96 23.07 -10.23 3.04
C PRO A 96 22.72 -10.37 1.55
N GLY A 97 23.07 -9.34 0.78
CA GLY A 97 23.10 -9.41 -0.68
C GLY A 97 21.75 -9.66 -1.35
N VAL A 98 21.82 -10.19 -2.56
CA VAL A 98 20.66 -10.44 -3.43
C VAL A 98 19.73 -11.49 -2.83
N ASP A 99 20.26 -12.61 -2.34
CA ASP A 99 19.44 -13.69 -1.75
C ASP A 99 18.62 -13.22 -0.55
N GLY A 100 19.25 -12.39 0.31
CA GLY A 100 18.57 -11.79 1.45
C GLY A 100 17.46 -10.83 1.04
N MET A 101 17.70 -10.03 0.00
CA MET A 101 16.69 -9.10 -0.52
C MET A 101 15.55 -9.83 -1.22
N ALA A 102 15.84 -10.86 -2.02
CA ALA A 102 14.84 -11.70 -2.67
C ALA A 102 13.89 -12.33 -1.65
N LYS A 103 14.41 -12.84 -0.52
CA LYS A 103 13.58 -13.35 0.58
C LYS A 103 12.64 -12.29 1.17
N ILE A 104 13.13 -11.07 1.39
CA ILE A 104 12.29 -9.99 1.92
C ILE A 104 11.24 -9.56 0.90
N LEU A 105 11.61 -9.45 -0.39
CA LEU A 105 10.68 -9.15 -1.47
C LEU A 105 9.59 -10.22 -1.56
N LEU A 106 9.96 -11.51 -1.61
CA LEU A 106 9.03 -12.63 -1.73
C LEU A 106 8.08 -12.68 -0.51
N ARG A 107 8.57 -12.38 0.70
CA ARG A 107 7.71 -12.25 1.88
C ARG A 107 6.64 -11.16 1.70
N ALA A 108 7.03 -9.99 1.20
CA ALA A 108 6.10 -8.88 0.95
C ALA A 108 5.17 -9.18 -0.23
N ALA A 109 5.67 -9.84 -1.27
CA ALA A 109 4.94 -10.21 -2.47
C ALA A 109 3.86 -11.26 -2.20
N VAL A 110 4.12 -12.27 -1.36
CA VAL A 110 3.08 -13.25 -0.97
C VAL A 110 1.95 -12.57 -0.19
N ALA A 111 2.26 -11.63 0.71
CA ALA A 111 1.22 -10.85 1.37
C ALA A 111 0.44 -9.97 0.38
N ALA A 112 1.13 -9.32 -0.55
CA ALA A 112 0.50 -8.51 -1.60
C ALA A 112 -0.42 -9.34 -2.51
N LEU A 113 0.00 -10.56 -2.85
CA LEU A 113 -0.78 -11.52 -3.63
C LEU A 113 -2.07 -11.89 -2.92
N LEU A 114 -1.98 -12.25 -1.63
CA LEU A 114 -3.16 -12.63 -0.84
C LEU A 114 -4.11 -11.45 -0.63
N ASN A 115 -3.58 -10.24 -0.42
CA ASN A 115 -4.39 -9.02 -0.39
C ASN A 115 -5.11 -8.79 -1.72
N ALA A 116 -4.41 -8.95 -2.86
CA ALA A 116 -4.97 -8.72 -4.18
C ALA A 116 -6.00 -9.78 -4.62
N ALA A 117 -5.88 -11.00 -4.11
CA ALA A 117 -6.75 -12.13 -4.43
C ALA A 117 -8.04 -12.16 -3.57
N HIS A 118 -8.05 -11.48 -2.43
CA HIS A 118 -9.17 -11.54 -1.50
C HIS A 118 -10.33 -10.64 -1.97
N PRO A 119 -11.57 -11.17 -2.12
CA PRO A 119 -12.69 -10.42 -2.68
C PRO A 119 -13.14 -9.23 -1.81
N ASP A 120 -12.89 -9.30 -0.51
CA ASP A 120 -13.29 -8.28 0.46
C ASP A 120 -12.16 -7.30 0.83
N ILE A 121 -10.99 -7.36 0.19
CA ILE A 121 -9.88 -6.42 0.42
C ILE A 121 -9.75 -5.51 -0.81
N ASN A 122 -9.89 -4.20 -0.61
CA ASN A 122 -9.68 -3.21 -1.66
C ASN A 122 -8.18 -2.90 -1.85
N TYR A 123 -7.42 -3.87 -2.34
CA TYR A 123 -5.98 -3.72 -2.54
C TYR A 123 -5.65 -2.89 -3.79
N ALA A 124 -4.63 -2.03 -3.69
CA ALA A 124 -4.34 -1.03 -4.73
C ALA A 124 -3.80 -1.60 -6.06
N ILE A 125 -3.29 -2.84 -6.04
CA ILE A 125 -2.66 -3.50 -7.19
C ILE A 125 -3.34 -4.84 -7.43
N THR A 126 -3.56 -5.21 -8.68
CA THR A 126 -4.22 -6.47 -9.03
C THR A 126 -3.28 -7.67 -8.86
N GLU A 127 -3.86 -8.85 -8.68
CA GLU A 127 -3.12 -10.10 -8.54
C GLU A 127 -2.13 -10.36 -9.71
N PRO A 128 -2.51 -10.21 -11.00
CA PRO A 128 -1.56 -10.37 -12.09
C PRO A 128 -0.43 -9.33 -12.09
N ALA A 129 -0.69 -8.12 -11.59
CA ALA A 129 0.33 -7.07 -11.50
C ALA A 129 1.33 -7.34 -10.37
N VAL A 130 0.89 -7.92 -9.25
CA VAL A 130 1.79 -8.38 -8.18
C VAL A 130 2.73 -9.47 -8.73
N ILE A 131 2.18 -10.48 -9.40
CA ILE A 131 2.96 -11.58 -9.99
C ILE A 131 3.94 -11.04 -11.04
N GLY A 132 3.44 -10.28 -12.02
CA GLY A 132 4.26 -9.77 -13.11
C GLY A 132 5.40 -8.84 -12.65
N ALA A 133 5.13 -7.94 -11.70
CA ALA A 133 6.17 -7.08 -11.14
C ALA A 133 7.22 -7.87 -10.37
N THR A 134 6.80 -8.85 -9.58
CA THR A 134 7.70 -9.71 -8.80
C THR A 134 8.61 -10.52 -9.73
N ASN A 135 8.05 -11.19 -10.73
CA ASN A 135 8.81 -11.99 -11.70
C ASN A 135 9.82 -11.12 -12.46
N PHE A 136 9.38 -9.95 -12.94
CA PHE A 136 10.24 -9.00 -13.65
C PHE A 136 11.44 -8.58 -12.79
N VAL A 137 11.19 -8.20 -11.53
CA VAL A 137 12.24 -7.72 -10.63
C VAL A 137 13.17 -8.84 -10.19
N LEU A 138 12.65 -10.04 -9.88
CA LEU A 138 13.48 -11.19 -9.51
C LEU A 138 14.44 -11.58 -10.64
N ALA A 139 13.99 -11.57 -11.89
CA ALA A 139 14.81 -11.88 -13.05
C ALA A 139 16.02 -10.93 -13.23
N THR A 140 15.97 -9.71 -12.68
CA THR A 140 17.10 -8.78 -12.76
C THR A 140 18.27 -9.19 -11.86
N LEU A 141 18.02 -9.94 -10.79
CA LEU A 141 18.97 -10.20 -9.70
C LEU A 141 19.61 -8.91 -9.13
N ASP A 142 18.92 -7.77 -9.28
CA ASP A 142 19.36 -6.46 -8.81
C ASP A 142 18.70 -6.15 -7.46
N LYS A 143 19.54 -5.96 -6.43
CA LYS A 143 19.09 -5.71 -5.07
C LYS A 143 18.25 -4.43 -4.95
N ASP A 144 18.60 -3.36 -5.65
CA ASP A 144 17.95 -2.06 -5.47
C ASP A 144 16.57 -2.05 -6.14
N PHE A 145 16.41 -2.78 -7.25
CA PHE A 145 15.11 -3.01 -7.87
C PHE A 145 14.20 -3.86 -6.97
N MET A 146 14.75 -4.92 -6.36
CA MET A 146 14.03 -5.74 -5.37
C MET A 146 13.58 -4.92 -4.16
N GLU A 147 14.47 -4.08 -3.63
CA GLU A 147 14.20 -3.21 -2.50
C GLU A 147 13.08 -2.20 -2.81
N THR A 148 13.13 -1.58 -4.00
CA THR A 148 12.10 -0.63 -4.45
C THR A 148 10.72 -1.27 -4.55
N LEU A 149 10.61 -2.44 -5.17
CA LEU A 149 9.32 -3.14 -5.29
C LEU A 149 8.84 -3.63 -3.92
N LYS A 150 9.75 -4.13 -3.09
CA LYS A 150 9.45 -4.55 -1.71
C LYS A 150 8.88 -3.39 -0.89
N ASP A 151 9.42 -2.17 -1.02
CA ASP A 151 8.94 -1.02 -0.27
C ASP A 151 7.54 -0.57 -0.72
N LEU A 152 7.24 -0.71 -2.01
CA LEU A 152 5.88 -0.51 -2.53
C LEU A 152 4.90 -1.51 -1.90
N PHE A 153 5.22 -2.82 -1.94
CA PHE A 153 4.35 -3.83 -1.34
C PHE A 153 4.23 -3.67 0.17
N ASP A 154 5.30 -3.33 0.88
CA ASP A 154 5.22 -3.05 2.31
C ASP A 154 4.29 -1.87 2.60
N ALA A 155 4.37 -0.77 1.83
CA ALA A 155 3.48 0.37 2.04
C ALA A 155 2.00 -0.02 1.88
N LEU A 156 1.68 -0.83 0.85
CA LEU A 156 0.33 -1.28 0.56
C LEU A 156 -0.17 -2.33 1.58
N ASN A 157 0.66 -3.31 1.93
CA ASN A 157 0.33 -4.36 2.91
C ASN A 157 0.14 -3.81 4.33
N ASN A 158 0.54 -2.56 4.60
CA ASN A 158 0.40 -1.92 5.91
C ASN A 158 -0.70 -0.83 5.94
N LEU A 159 -1.58 -0.78 4.93
CA LEU A 159 -2.72 0.15 4.91
C LEU A 159 -3.76 -0.15 6.01
N GLY A 160 -3.80 -1.39 6.50
CA GLY A 160 -4.82 -1.86 7.42
C GLY A 160 -6.08 -2.29 6.69
N GLY A 161 -7.02 -2.85 7.44
CA GLY A 161 -8.29 -3.38 6.93
C GLY A 161 -8.99 -4.19 8.02
N SER A 162 -10.24 -4.54 7.79
CA SER A 162 -11.02 -5.40 8.68
C SER A 162 -11.44 -6.66 7.92
N LEU A 163 -10.64 -7.71 8.05
CA LEU A 163 -10.97 -9.06 7.62
C LEU A 163 -11.16 -9.96 8.85
#